data_AF-A0A2S9FST5-F1
#
_entry.id   AF-A0A2S9FST5-F1
#
_cell.length_a   1.000
_cell.length_b   1.000
_cell.length_c   1.000
_cell.angle_alpha   90.00
_cell.angle_beta   90.00
_cell.angle_gamma   90.00
#
_symmetry.space_group_name_H-M   'P 1'
#
loop_
_entity.id
_entity.type
_entity.pdbx_description
1 polymer ?
#
loop_
_entity_poly.entity_id
_entity_poly.type
_entity_poly.pdbx_seq_one_letter_code
_entity_poly.pdbx_strand_id
1 'polypeptide(L)'
;TGVVYTQVSASRFNTMLLSSTSAAPANMPPVAVNDTATVAEGGTTTITVIANDSDSDGTVDTATVVITRQPTTGSVIVDAGGTVTYVSNGT
;
A
#
# COMPACT_ATOMS: atom_id res chain seq x y z
N THR A 1 4.46 -9.07 -21.69
CA THR A 1 5.21 -10.09 -22.46
C THR A 1 6.70 -9.82 -22.28
N GLY A 2 7.36 -10.55 -21.39
CA GLY A 2 8.77 -10.32 -21.04
C GLY A 2 9.72 -11.15 -21.92
N VAL A 3 10.71 -10.50 -22.54
CA VAL A 3 11.76 -11.16 -23.32
C VAL A 3 12.88 -11.59 -22.37
N VAL A 4 13.30 -12.85 -22.47
CA VAL A 4 14.48 -13.40 -21.76
C VAL A 4 15.71 -13.15 -22.62
N TYR A 5 16.72 -12.50 -22.06
CA TYR A 5 18.03 -12.33 -22.71
C TYR A 5 19.00 -13.39 -22.19
N THR A 6 19.56 -14.19 -23.09
CA THR A 6 20.61 -15.16 -22.75
C THR A 6 21.92 -14.69 -23.36
N GLN A 7 22.87 -14.26 -22.52
CA GLN A 7 24.23 -13.92 -22.96
C GLN A 7 25.14 -15.14 -22.78
N VAL A 8 25.72 -15.65 -23.86
CA VAL A 8 26.68 -16.77 -23.84
C VAL A 8 28.08 -16.20 -23.99
N SER A 9 28.95 -16.40 -23.01
CA SER A 9 30.40 -16.16 -23.16
C SER A 9 31.14 -17.50 -23.11
N ALA A 10 31.98 -17.75 -24.12
CA ALA A 10 32.78 -18.96 -24.22
C ALA A 10 34.06 -18.82 -23.38
N SER A 11 34.25 -19.69 -22.40
CA SER A 11 35.50 -19.86 -21.66
C SER A 11 35.99 -21.30 -21.82
N ARG A 12 37.32 -21.51 -21.82
CA ARG A 12 38.00 -22.81 -22.05
C ARG A 12 37.74 -23.87 -20.95
N PHE A 13 36.83 -23.59 -20.02
CA PHE A 13 36.26 -24.53 -19.06
C PHE A 13 34.74 -24.59 -19.30
N ASN A 14 34.22 -25.72 -19.76
CA ASN A 14 32.81 -25.92 -20.13
C ASN A 14 31.86 -25.96 -18.91
N THR A 15 31.75 -24.87 -18.15
CA THR A 15 30.61 -24.67 -17.25
C THR A 15 29.76 -23.53 -17.80
N MET A 16 28.61 -23.89 -18.39
CA MET A 16 27.59 -22.90 -18.76
C MET A 16 26.85 -22.50 -17.48
N LEU A 17 27.09 -21.29 -16.99
CA LEU A 17 26.25 -20.66 -15.98
C LEU A 17 25.07 -20.00 -16.71
N LEU A 18 23.89 -20.59 -16.61
CA LEU A 18 22.64 -19.95 -17.06
C LEU A 18 22.13 -19.06 -15.92
N SER A 19 22.39 -17.76 -16.00
CA SER A 19 21.76 -16.77 -15.12
C SER A 19 20.46 -16.29 -15.76
N SER A 20 19.34 -16.89 -15.37
CA SER A 20 18.00 -16.37 -15.72
C SER A 20 17.59 -15.31 -14.71
N THR A 21 17.70 -14.04 -15.08
CA THR A 21 17.12 -12.94 -14.28
C THR A 21 15.70 -12.69 -14.78
N SER A 22 14.69 -13.26 -14.11
CA SER A 22 13.29 -12.84 -14.34
C SER A 22 13.07 -11.50 -13.65
N ALA A 23 12.79 -10.44 -14.42
CA ALA A 23 12.32 -9.20 -13.83
C ALA A 23 10.97 -9.47 -13.14
N ALA A 24 10.83 -9.06 -11.88
CA ALA A 24 9.54 -9.10 -11.19
C ALA A 24 8.53 -8.21 -11.95
N PRO A 25 7.24 -8.56 -11.95
CA PRO A 25 6.21 -7.67 -12.47
C PRO A 25 6.25 -6.31 -11.74
N ALA A 26 5.81 -5.25 -12.43
CA ALA A 26 5.71 -3.93 -11.80
C ALA A 26 4.62 -3.97 -10.71
N ASN A 27 4.91 -3.38 -9.55
CA ASN A 27 3.96 -3.30 -8.44
C ASN A 27 2.71 -2.50 -8.84
N MET A 28 1.53 -3.03 -8.54
CA MET A 28 0.24 -2.38 -8.72
C MET A 28 -0.13 -1.59 -7.46
N PRO A 29 -0.87 -0.47 -7.59
CA PRO A 29 -1.35 0.26 -6.42
C PRO A 29 -2.46 -0.55 -5.70
N PRO A 30 -2.63 -0.35 -4.38
CA PRO A 30 -3.70 -0.97 -3.63
C PRO A 30 -5.08 -0.46 -4.09
N VAL A 31 -6.08 -1.31 -3.94
CA VAL A 31 -7.49 -1.00 -4.18
C VAL A 31 -8.16 -0.70 -2.85
N ALA A 32 -8.59 0.55 -2.71
CA ALA A 32 -9.24 1.03 -1.50
C ALA A 32 -10.75 0.72 -1.47
N VAL A 33 -11.28 0.43 -0.29
CA VAL A 33 -12.71 0.26 -0.01
C VAL A 33 -13.15 1.30 1.03
N ASN A 34 -14.30 1.93 0.81
CA ASN A 34 -14.74 3.02 1.69
C ASN A 34 -15.00 2.54 3.13
N ASP A 35 -14.43 3.26 4.09
CA ASP A 35 -14.74 3.13 5.51
C ASP A 35 -15.91 4.00 5.94
N THR A 36 -16.58 3.57 7.00
CA THR A 36 -17.61 4.35 7.67
C THR A 36 -17.44 4.26 9.18
N ALA A 37 -17.62 5.40 9.86
CA ALA A 37 -17.59 5.51 11.31
C ALA A 37 -18.57 6.58 11.77
N THR A 38 -19.14 6.39 12.96
CA THR A 38 -19.95 7.41 13.62
C THR A 38 -19.22 7.89 14.86
N VAL A 39 -19.34 9.19 15.14
CA VAL A 39 -18.82 9.81 16.35
C VAL A 39 -19.87 10.79 16.86
N ALA A 40 -20.00 10.90 18.18
CA ALA A 40 -20.81 11.94 18.79
C ALA A 40 -20.19 13.32 18.52
N GLU A 41 -21.01 14.37 18.57
CA GLU A 41 -20.53 15.75 18.47
C GLU A 41 -19.46 16.04 19.52
N GLY A 42 -18.32 16.58 19.08
CA GLY A 42 -17.16 16.86 19.94
C GLY A 42 -16.40 15.60 20.39
N GLY A 43 -16.82 14.42 19.92
CA GLY A 43 -16.19 13.14 20.22
C GLY A 43 -14.96 12.86 19.34
N THR A 44 -14.29 11.76 19.69
CA THR A 44 -13.14 11.22 18.94
C THR A 44 -13.40 9.76 18.62
N THR A 45 -12.98 9.31 17.44
CA THR A 45 -13.04 7.91 17.04
C THR A 45 -11.80 7.52 16.26
N THR A 46 -11.35 6.28 16.42
CA THR A 46 -10.22 5.70 15.71
C THR A 46 -10.69 4.50 14.91
N ILE A 47 -10.32 4.43 13.65
CA ILE A 47 -10.69 3.32 12.75
C ILE A 47 -9.47 2.79 12.01
N THR A 48 -9.48 1.49 11.73
CA THR A 48 -8.49 0.84 10.85
C THR A 48 -8.99 0.94 9.42
N VAL A 49 -8.34 1.77 8.60
CA VAL A 49 -8.78 2.05 7.22
C VAL A 49 -8.28 1.02 6.22
N ILE A 50 -7.21 0.29 6.55
CA ILE A 50 -6.65 -0.73 5.67
C ILE A 50 -7.36 -2.09 5.76
N ALA A 51 -8.35 -2.24 6.65
CA ALA A 51 -8.89 -3.55 7.02
C ALA A 51 -9.69 -4.21 5.88
N ASN A 52 -10.27 -3.41 4.99
CA ASN A 52 -11.07 -3.81 3.84
C ASN A 52 -10.38 -3.50 2.49
N ASP A 53 -9.18 -2.92 2.53
CA ASP A 53 -8.36 -2.65 1.35
C ASP A 53 -7.64 -3.92 0.87
N SER A 54 -7.25 -3.94 -0.40
CA SER A 54 -6.52 -5.08 -0.97
C SER A 54 -5.37 -4.63 -1.86
N ASP A 55 -4.30 -5.41 -1.88
CA ASP A 55 -3.17 -5.23 -2.80
C ASP A 55 -2.97 -6.55 -3.54
N SER A 56 -2.93 -6.50 -4.88
CA SER A 56 -2.78 -7.71 -5.70
C SER A 56 -1.38 -8.30 -5.63
N ASP A 57 -0.38 -7.50 -5.27
CA ASP A 57 1.02 -7.91 -5.20
C ASP A 57 1.45 -8.28 -3.77
N GLY A 58 0.58 -8.04 -2.77
CA GLY A 58 0.86 -8.41 -1.39
C GLY A 58 -0.10 -7.82 -0.37
N THR A 59 0.45 -7.11 0.61
CA THR A 59 -0.32 -6.44 1.67
C THR A 59 -0.15 -4.95 1.54
N VAL A 60 -1.23 -4.20 1.81
CA VAL A 60 -1.20 -2.73 1.84
C VAL A 60 -0.12 -2.25 2.82
N ASP A 61 0.80 -1.42 2.33
CA ASP A 61 1.81 -0.80 3.18
C ASP A 61 1.17 0.31 4.02
N THR A 62 1.07 0.06 5.32
CA THR A 62 0.49 1.00 6.29
C THR A 62 1.17 2.36 6.31
N ALA A 63 2.45 2.46 5.91
CA ALA A 63 3.19 3.72 5.87
C ALA A 63 2.76 4.62 4.69
N THR A 64 1.99 4.08 3.74
CA THR A 64 1.52 4.81 2.56
C THR A 64 0.14 5.46 2.75
N VAL A 65 -0.48 5.27 3.91
CA VAL A 65 -1.77 5.90 4.24
C VAL A 65 -1.58 7.41 4.39
N VAL A 66 -2.35 8.18 3.62
CA VAL A 66 -2.29 9.65 3.62
C VAL A 66 -3.70 10.26 3.57
N ILE A 67 -3.92 11.33 4.33
CA ILE A 67 -5.15 12.11 4.24
C ILE A 67 -4.99 13.15 3.13
N THR A 68 -5.74 12.97 2.03
CA THR A 68 -5.72 13.90 0.89
C THR A 68 -6.62 15.11 1.07
N ARG A 69 -7.64 15.01 1.94
CA ARG A 69 -8.55 16.10 2.28
C ARG A 69 -9.10 15.95 3.69
N GLN A 70 -9.02 17.02 4.46
CA GLN A 70 -9.58 17.09 5.81
C GLN A 70 -11.11 17.27 5.78
N PRO A 71 -11.84 16.75 6.78
CA PRO A 71 -13.27 17.04 6.97
C PRO A 71 -13.50 18.52 7.31
N THR A 72 -14.72 19.01 7.09
CA THR A 72 -15.11 20.39 7.41
C THR A 72 -15.50 20.59 8.88
N THR A 73 -15.92 19.52 9.59
CA THR A 73 -16.42 19.55 10.98
C THR A 73 -15.50 18.79 11.95
N GLY A 74 -14.21 18.77 11.65
CA GLY A 74 -13.23 18.07 12.47
C GLY A 74 -11.88 17.96 11.78
N SER A 75 -11.05 17.05 12.29
CA SER A 75 -9.73 16.74 11.73
C SER A 75 -9.46 15.25 11.79
N VAL A 76 -8.75 14.75 10.79
CA VAL A 76 -8.28 13.36 10.71
C VAL A 76 -6.75 13.37 10.74
N ILE A 77 -6.19 12.52 11.59
CA ILE A 77 -4.75 12.28 11.70
C ILE A 77 -4.49 10.82 11.34
N VAL A 78 -3.43 10.57 10.57
CA VAL A 78 -2.94 9.20 10.32
C VAL A 78 -2.14 8.75 11.52
N ASP A 79 -2.47 7.59 12.04
CA ASP A 79 -1.77 6.92 13.13
C ASP A 79 -0.96 5.74 12.58
N ALA A 80 -0.17 5.08 13.44
CA ALA A 80 0.58 3.90 13.05
C ALA A 80 -0.35 2.71 12.69
N GLY A 81 0.15 1.81 11.86
CA GLY A 81 -0.53 0.53 11.58
C GLY A 81 -1.79 0.65 10.72
N GLY A 82 -1.90 1.70 9.90
CA GLY A 82 -3.03 1.85 8.96
C GLY A 82 -4.32 2.25 9.66
N THR A 83 -4.20 2.98 10.76
CA THR A 83 -5.34 3.55 11.49
C THR A 83 -5.38 5.06 11.30
N VAL A 84 -6.57 5.63 11.47
CA VAL A 84 -6.76 7.08 11.48
C VAL A 84 -7.63 7.46 12.67
N THR A 85 -7.31 8.59 13.30
CA THR A 85 -8.11 9.18 14.37
C THR A 85 -8.83 10.42 13.84
N TYR A 86 -10.15 10.41 13.96
CA TYR A 86 -11.01 11.56 13.68
C TYR A 86 -11.43 12.25 14.98
N VAL A 87 -11.24 13.56 15.03
CA VAL A 87 -11.68 14.43 16.12
C VAL A 87 -12.73 15.40 15.57
N SER A 88 -13.97 15.29 16.04
CA SER A 88 -15.04 16.24 15.73
C SER A 88 -14.79 17.57 16.45
N ASN A 89 -15.11 18.69 15.80
CA ASN A 89 -15.08 20.02 16.42
C ASN A 89 -16.36 20.37 17.20
N GLY A 90 -17.37 19.49 17.22
CA GLY A 90 -18.63 19.69 17.96
C GLY A 90 -19.65 20.63 17.32
N THR A 91 -19.60 20.83 16.00
CA THR A 91 -20.52 21.71 15.25
C THR A 91 -21.03 21.07 13.97
#